data_AF-A0A2V8QLC9-F1
#
_entry.id   AF-A0A2V8QLC9-F1
#
_cell.length_a   1.000
_cell.length_b   1.000
_cell.length_c   1.000
_cell.angle_alpha   90.00
_cell.angle_beta   90.00
_cell.angle_gamma   90.00
#
_symmetry.space_group_name_H-M   'P 1'
#
loop_
_entity.id
_entity.type
_entity.pdbx_description
1 polymer ?
#
loop_
_entity_poly.entity_id
_entity_poly.type
_entity_poly.pdbx_seq_one_letter_code
_entity_poly.pdbx_strand_id
1 'polypeptide(L)'
;MPLVSKPGEKWEYNQTGYMLLGMIIEKISGLTFEEFLARRFFRPLGMTATGFGDSREVVPRRSSLYSLYVLRDKKLVDSPDKIHATQFLYPAYLYMGAGLNTTASDLAKWDAALSAGKILKPATLNSMWTAARLNDGTV
;
A
#
# COMPACT_ATOMS: atom_id res chain seq x y z
N MET A 1 16.14 7.38 13.71
CA MET A 1 16.97 7.84 12.58
C MET A 1 16.85 9.36 12.50
N PRO A 2 17.93 10.08 12.12
CA PRO A 2 17.86 11.51 11.92
C PRO A 2 16.98 11.85 10.70
N LEU A 3 16.46 13.08 10.66
CA LEU A 3 15.79 13.62 9.47
C LEU A 3 16.83 13.81 8.35
N VAL A 4 16.48 13.41 7.12
CA VAL A 4 17.34 13.53 5.93
C VAL A 4 17.36 14.97 5.39
N SER A 5 16.27 15.72 5.60
CA SER A 5 16.10 17.14 5.28
C SER A 5 15.01 17.74 6.17
N LYS A 6 14.83 19.08 6.18
CA LYS A 6 13.69 19.66 6.90
C LYS A 6 12.39 19.37 6.14
N PRO A 7 11.24 19.32 6.82
CA PRO A 7 9.95 19.15 6.18
C PRO A 7 9.73 20.17 5.05
N GLY A 8 9.36 19.67 3.87
CA GLY A 8 9.09 20.49 2.69
C GLY A 8 10.33 20.95 1.90
N GLU A 9 11.56 20.67 2.33
CA GLU A 9 12.77 21.04 1.57
C GLU A 9 13.11 20.05 0.44
N LYS A 10 12.68 18.79 0.55
CA LYS A 10 12.98 17.74 -0.43
C LYS A 10 11.86 16.70 -0.51
N TRP A 11 11.57 16.21 -1.71
CA TRP A 11 10.73 15.03 -1.92
C TRP A 11 11.59 13.76 -1.95
N GLU A 12 11.20 12.76 -1.16
CA GLU A 12 11.78 11.42 -1.19
C GLU A 12 10.69 10.38 -0.93
N TYR A 13 10.69 9.30 -1.70
CA TYR A 13 9.81 8.17 -1.45
C TYR A 13 10.16 7.53 -0.10
N ASN A 14 9.20 7.49 0.83
CA ASN A 14 9.46 7.02 2.20
C ASN A 14 8.29 6.22 2.78
N GLN A 15 8.49 4.91 2.91
CA GLN A 15 7.51 3.99 3.51
C GLN A 15 7.25 4.28 4.99
N THR A 16 8.22 4.84 5.72
CA THR A 16 8.06 5.20 7.13
C THR A 16 6.97 6.25 7.30
N GLY A 17 6.82 7.16 6.33
CA GLY A 17 5.74 8.15 6.33
C GLY A 17 4.36 7.49 6.31
N TYR A 18 4.17 6.47 5.47
CA TYR A 18 2.94 5.69 5.41
C TYR A 18 2.70 4.87 6.69
N MET A 19 3.76 4.30 7.29
CA MET A 19 3.63 3.62 8.59
C MET A 19 3.10 4.57 9.68
N LEU A 20 3.63 5.79 9.75
CA LEU A 20 3.14 6.80 10.70
C LEU A 20 1.68 7.18 10.45
N LEU A 21 1.26 7.29 9.18
CA LEU A 21 -0.15 7.52 8.84
C LEU A 21 -1.05 6.36 9.29
N GLY A 22 -0.60 5.11 9.13
CA GLY A 22 -1.32 3.95 9.66
C GLY A 22 -1.47 3.99 11.18
N MET A 23 -0.41 4.30 11.90
CA MET A 23 -0.47 4.45 13.37
C MET A 23 -1.45 5.55 13.81
N ILE A 24 -1.53 6.65 13.06
CA ILE A 24 -2.51 7.72 13.31
C ILE A 24 -3.93 7.18 13.10
N ILE A 25 -4.17 6.45 12.01
CA ILE A 25 -5.47 5.82 11.72
C ILE A 25 -5.87 4.86 12.84
N GLU A 26 -4.96 3.97 13.25
CA GLU A 26 -5.23 3.00 14.32
C GLU A 26 -5.54 3.70 15.66
N LYS A 27 -4.72 4.71 16.01
CA LYS A 27 -4.92 5.48 17.25
C LYS A 27 -6.25 6.22 17.28
N ILE A 28 -6.66 6.81 16.16
CA ILE A 28 -7.91 7.59 16.09
C ILE A 28 -9.14 6.68 15.99
N SER A 29 -9.05 5.59 15.23
CA SER A 29 -10.18 4.70 14.98
C SER A 29 -10.39 3.65 16.07
N GLY A 30 -9.35 3.30 16.83
CA GLY A 30 -9.35 2.19 17.77
C GLY A 30 -9.41 0.81 17.10
N LEU A 31 -9.21 0.74 15.79
CA LEU A 31 -9.18 -0.49 15.00
C LEU A 31 -7.76 -0.74 14.49
N THR A 32 -7.43 -2.00 14.21
CA THR A 32 -6.24 -2.29 13.40
C THR A 32 -6.40 -1.68 12.01
N PHE A 33 -5.29 -1.34 11.35
CA PHE A 33 -5.34 -0.71 10.02
C PHE A 33 -6.07 -1.58 8.99
N GLU A 34 -5.82 -2.89 9.01
CA GLU A 34 -6.54 -3.86 8.17
C GLU A 34 -8.04 -3.81 8.42
N GLU A 35 -8.47 -3.91 9.69
CA GLU A 35 -9.88 -3.85 10.03
C GLU A 35 -10.50 -2.53 9.60
N PHE A 36 -9.82 -1.40 9.85
CA PHE A 36 -10.29 -0.09 9.44
C PHE A 36 -10.57 -0.05 7.93
N LEU A 37 -9.62 -0.47 7.10
CA LEU A 37 -9.80 -0.50 5.63
C LEU A 37 -10.93 -1.45 5.22
N ALA A 38 -11.01 -2.63 5.84
CA ALA A 38 -12.07 -3.60 5.57
C ALA A 38 -13.46 -3.08 5.95
N ARG A 39 -13.62 -2.39 7.09
CA ARG A 39 -14.90 -1.81 7.54
C ARG A 39 -15.28 -0.60 6.70
N ARG A 40 -14.32 0.30 6.47
CA ARG A 40 -14.57 1.63 5.91
C ARG A 40 -14.70 1.62 4.39
N PHE A 41 -13.98 0.73 3.72
CA PHE A 41 -13.86 0.76 2.27
C PHE A 41 -14.19 -0.59 1.62
N PHE A 42 -13.49 -1.67 1.95
CA PHE A 42 -13.60 -2.91 1.16
C PHE A 42 -15.00 -3.52 1.22
N ARG A 43 -15.58 -3.67 2.43
CA ARG A 43 -16.94 -4.21 2.57
C ARG A 43 -18.01 -3.31 1.93
N PRO A 44 -18.06 -2.00 2.20
CA PRO A 44 -19.04 -1.11 1.54
C PRO A 44 -18.96 -1.09 0.02
N LEU A 45 -17.76 -1.26 -0.55
CA LEU A 45 -17.55 -1.29 -2.00
C LEU A 45 -17.71 -2.70 -2.61
N GLY A 46 -17.98 -3.72 -1.79
CA GLY A 46 -18.10 -5.11 -2.25
C GLY A 46 -16.79 -5.68 -2.78
N MET A 47 -15.64 -5.22 -2.25
CA MET A 47 -14.30 -5.71 -2.57
C MET A 47 -13.98 -6.98 -1.76
N THR A 48 -14.68 -8.07 -2.06
CA THR A 48 -14.67 -9.30 -1.24
C THR A 48 -13.42 -10.16 -1.40
N ALA A 49 -12.57 -9.88 -2.39
CA ALA A 49 -11.30 -10.55 -2.63
C ALA A 49 -10.10 -9.62 -2.38
N THR A 50 -10.31 -8.53 -1.63
CA THR A 50 -9.27 -7.61 -1.18
C THR A 50 -9.01 -7.77 0.31
N GLY A 51 -7.75 -7.93 0.69
CA GLY A 51 -7.33 -8.08 2.08
C GLY A 51 -5.82 -8.13 2.22
N PHE A 52 -5.35 -8.01 3.45
CA PHE A 52 -3.93 -8.20 3.73
C PHE A 52 -3.63 -9.68 3.91
N GLY A 53 -2.39 -10.04 3.65
CA GLY A 53 -1.90 -11.39 3.88
C GLY A 53 -0.60 -11.68 3.15
N ASP A 54 0.11 -12.70 3.63
CA ASP A 54 1.44 -13.04 3.12
C ASP A 54 1.57 -14.52 2.78
N SER A 55 2.73 -14.95 2.28
CA SER A 55 2.94 -16.32 1.81
C SER A 55 2.70 -17.42 2.87
N ARG A 56 2.54 -17.09 4.16
CA ARG A 56 2.21 -18.03 5.24
C ARG A 56 0.71 -18.26 5.39
N GLU A 57 -0.12 -17.44 4.77
CA GLU A 57 -1.57 -17.50 4.89
C GLU A 57 -2.20 -18.15 3.65
N VAL A 58 -3.30 -18.87 3.89
CA VAL A 58 -4.11 -19.46 2.82
C VAL A 58 -5.11 -18.41 2.33
N VAL A 59 -4.75 -17.74 1.24
CA VAL A 59 -5.63 -16.78 0.55
C VAL A 59 -6.27 -17.48 -0.66
N PRO A 60 -7.60 -17.69 -0.69
CA PRO A 60 -8.26 -18.36 -1.79
C PRO A 60 -8.00 -17.67 -3.14
N ARG A 61 -7.64 -18.46 -4.16
CA ARG A 61 -7.36 -17.98 -5.54
C ARG A 61 -6.24 -16.93 -5.64
N ARG A 62 -5.33 -16.85 -4.66
CA ARG A 62 -4.12 -16.01 -4.78
C ARG A 62 -3.19 -16.60 -5.83
N SER A 63 -2.68 -15.75 -6.72
CA SER A 63 -1.65 -16.13 -7.69
C SER A 63 -0.33 -16.49 -7.02
N SER A 64 0.39 -17.46 -7.57
CA SER A 64 1.78 -17.72 -7.22
C SER A 64 2.66 -16.54 -7.63
N LEU A 65 3.63 -16.20 -6.78
CA LEU A 65 4.61 -15.17 -7.05
C LEU A 65 5.84 -15.77 -7.72
N TYR A 66 6.34 -15.08 -8.73
CA TYR A 66 7.56 -15.48 -9.44
C TYR A 66 8.48 -14.28 -9.66
N SER A 67 9.79 -14.54 -9.74
CA SER A 67 10.82 -13.51 -9.90
C SER A 67 11.95 -14.01 -10.80
N LEU A 68 12.59 -13.09 -11.53
CA LEU A 68 13.87 -13.30 -12.22
C LEU A 68 15.07 -12.96 -11.31
N TYR A 69 14.82 -12.66 -10.04
CA TYR A 69 15.81 -12.40 -9.02
C TYR A 69 15.79 -13.51 -7.96
N VAL A 70 16.97 -13.86 -7.45
CA VAL A 70 17.13 -14.81 -6.35
C VAL A 70 17.88 -14.17 -5.18
N LEU A 71 17.51 -14.55 -3.96
CA LEU A 71 18.27 -14.16 -2.78
C LEU A 71 19.47 -15.11 -2.61
N ARG A 72 20.68 -14.58 -2.78
CA ARG A 72 21.95 -15.29 -2.50
C ARG A 72 22.76 -14.47 -1.52
N ASP A 73 23.21 -15.07 -0.44
CA ASP A 73 23.99 -14.39 0.61
C ASP A 73 23.36 -13.07 1.08
N LYS A 74 22.03 -13.08 1.28
CA LYS A 74 21.20 -11.91 1.66
C LYS A 74 21.19 -10.76 0.66
N LYS A 75 21.63 -10.99 -0.59
CA LYS A 75 21.55 -10.02 -1.69
C LYS A 75 20.61 -10.53 -2.76
N LEU A 76 19.80 -9.63 -3.32
CA LEU A 76 19.05 -9.90 -4.55
C LEU A 76 20.04 -9.91 -5.71
N VAL A 77 20.07 -11.00 -6.46
CA VAL A 77 20.93 -11.20 -7.62
C VAL A 77 20.09 -11.55 -8.83
N ASP A 78 20.40 -10.94 -9.97
CA ASP A 78 19.79 -11.24 -11.27
C ASP A 78 19.97 -12.71 -11.64
N SER A 79 18.90 -13.31 -12.16
CA SER A 79 18.85 -14.65 -12.74
C SER A 79 17.90 -14.67 -13.95
N PRO A 80 18.14 -13.84 -14.98
CA PRO A 80 17.19 -13.59 -16.08
C PRO A 80 16.80 -14.84 -16.87
N ASP A 81 17.65 -15.88 -16.87
CA ASP A 81 17.42 -17.12 -17.63
C ASP A 81 16.47 -18.11 -16.94
N LYS A 82 16.03 -17.83 -15.70
CA LYS A 82 15.17 -18.76 -14.92
C LYS A 82 14.13 -18.00 -14.11
N ILE A 83 12.90 -18.51 -14.16
CA ILE A 83 11.79 -18.07 -13.31
C ILE A 83 11.87 -18.83 -11.99
N HIS A 84 11.88 -18.09 -10.88
CA HIS A 84 11.92 -18.66 -9.52
C HIS A 84 10.61 -18.40 -8.81
N ALA A 85 10.02 -19.44 -8.21
CA ALA A 85 8.94 -19.25 -7.27
C ALA A 85 9.47 -18.45 -6.07
N THR A 86 8.74 -17.41 -5.68
CA THR A 86 9.14 -16.53 -4.56
C THR A 86 8.04 -16.44 -3.53
N GLN A 87 8.42 -16.00 -2.34
CA GLN A 87 7.54 -15.78 -1.21
C GLN A 87 7.80 -14.38 -0.67
N PHE A 88 6.73 -13.71 -0.24
CA PHE A 88 6.84 -12.46 0.51
C PHE A 88 6.22 -12.66 1.89
N LEU A 89 6.93 -12.16 2.89
CA LEU A 89 6.49 -12.09 4.26
C LEU A 89 6.27 -10.63 4.62
N TYR A 90 5.02 -10.30 4.93
CA TYR A 90 4.61 -8.94 5.25
C TYR A 90 4.09 -8.95 6.69
N PRO A 91 4.94 -8.64 7.69
CA PRO A 91 4.44 -8.38 9.03
C PRO A 91 3.48 -7.18 9.01
N ALA A 92 2.50 -7.18 9.92
CA ALA A 92 1.40 -6.21 9.93
C ALA A 92 1.85 -4.74 9.90
N TYR A 93 2.99 -4.41 10.54
CA TYR A 93 3.53 -3.05 10.53
C TYR A 93 3.98 -2.55 9.14
N LEU A 94 4.11 -3.43 8.14
CA LEU A 94 4.41 -3.07 6.76
C LEU A 94 3.17 -2.89 5.88
N TYR A 95 1.97 -3.23 6.37
CA TYR A 95 0.73 -3.19 5.58
C TYR A 95 0.37 -1.79 5.06
N MET A 96 0.92 -0.74 5.68
CA MET A 96 0.67 0.65 5.28
C MET A 96 1.41 1.02 3.99
N GLY A 97 2.47 0.28 3.64
CA GLY A 97 3.29 0.52 2.46
C GLY A 97 3.35 -0.65 1.47
N ALA A 98 2.80 -1.81 1.82
CA ALA A 98 2.82 -3.04 1.00
C ALA A 98 1.77 -4.08 1.48
N GLY A 99 1.77 -5.28 0.88
CA GLY A 99 1.08 -6.45 1.44
C GLY A 99 -0.43 -6.56 1.19
N LEU A 100 -1.04 -5.59 0.51
CA LEU A 100 -2.43 -5.69 0.08
C LEU A 100 -2.55 -6.65 -1.11
N ASN A 101 -3.37 -7.69 -0.96
CA ASN A 101 -3.75 -8.59 -2.05
C ASN A 101 -5.12 -8.13 -2.58
N THR A 102 -5.29 -8.10 -3.90
CA THR A 102 -6.55 -7.70 -4.53
C THR A 102 -6.73 -8.37 -5.88
N THR A 103 -7.91 -8.23 -6.47
CA THR A 103 -8.20 -8.65 -7.85
C THR A 103 -8.40 -7.44 -8.75
N ALA A 104 -8.25 -7.62 -10.06
CA ALA A 104 -8.54 -6.57 -11.04
C ALA A 104 -9.97 -6.03 -10.90
N SER A 105 -10.95 -6.91 -10.66
CA SER A 105 -12.36 -6.52 -10.47
C SER A 105 -12.58 -5.69 -9.22
N ASP A 106 -11.94 -6.03 -8.10
CA ASP A 106 -12.08 -5.24 -6.86
C ASP A 106 -11.33 -3.91 -6.95
N LEU A 107 -10.17 -3.88 -7.61
CA LEU A 107 -9.46 -2.64 -7.89
C LEU A 107 -10.28 -1.71 -8.81
N ALA A 108 -11.00 -2.25 -9.80
CA ALA A 108 -11.91 -1.48 -10.63
C ALA A 108 -13.09 -0.89 -9.84
N LYS A 109 -13.63 -1.63 -8.84
CA LYS A 109 -14.67 -1.09 -7.94
C LYS A 109 -14.14 0.08 -7.11
N TRP A 110 -12.90 -0.03 -6.60
CA TRP A 110 -12.23 1.06 -5.90
C TRP A 110 -12.07 2.29 -6.78
N ASP A 111 -11.53 2.12 -7.99
CA ASP A 111 -11.31 3.21 -8.95
C ASP A 111 -12.62 3.92 -9.33
N ALA A 112 -13.66 3.15 -9.67
CA ALA A 112 -14.97 3.71 -9.99
C ALA A 112 -15.59 4.48 -8.81
N ALA A 113 -15.44 3.99 -7.59
CA ALA A 113 -15.95 4.67 -6.40
C ALA A 113 -15.16 5.94 -6.04
N LEU A 114 -13.83 5.90 -6.20
CA LEU A 114 -12.95 7.06 -5.99
C LEU A 114 -13.26 8.16 -6.99
N SER A 115 -13.31 7.83 -8.28
CA SER A 115 -13.58 8.76 -9.38
C SER A 115 -14.99 9.35 -9.32
N ALA A 116 -15.97 8.60 -8.82
CA ALA A 116 -17.33 9.10 -8.58
C ALA A 116 -17.47 9.95 -7.30
N GLY A 117 -16.38 10.22 -6.57
CA GLY A 117 -16.42 11.01 -5.33
C GLY A 117 -17.16 10.34 -4.18
N LYS A 118 -17.33 9.01 -4.22
CA LYS A 118 -18.06 8.24 -3.17
C LYS A 118 -17.19 7.98 -1.94
N ILE A 119 -15.88 8.07 -2.08
CA ILE A 119 -14.91 7.76 -1.01
C ILE A 119 -14.45 9.03 -0.30
N LEU A 120 -14.14 10.09 -1.06
CA LEU A 120 -13.60 11.35 -0.57
C LEU A 120 -14.48 12.52 -1.02
N LYS A 121 -14.56 13.56 -0.18
CA LYS A 121 -15.17 14.82 -0.59
C LYS A 121 -14.43 15.40 -1.81
N PRO A 122 -15.10 16.11 -2.73
CA PRO A 122 -14.45 16.67 -3.92
C PRO A 122 -13.18 17.49 -3.62
N ALA A 123 -13.21 18.32 -2.57
CA ALA A 123 -12.04 19.10 -2.16
C ALA A 123 -10.85 18.22 -1.72
N THR A 124 -11.12 17.14 -0.99
CA THR A 124 -10.10 16.18 -0.55
C THR A 124 -9.55 15.39 -1.74
N LEU A 125 -10.41 14.99 -2.68
CA LEU A 125 -10.00 14.32 -3.90
C LEU A 125 -9.10 15.21 -4.77
N ASN A 126 -9.48 16.48 -4.96
CA ASN A 126 -8.66 17.45 -5.68
C ASN A 126 -7.29 17.66 -5.00
N SER A 127 -7.26 17.74 -3.67
CA SER A 127 -6.00 17.84 -2.93
C SER A 127 -5.12 16.60 -3.13
N MET A 128 -5.70 15.40 -3.20
CA MET A 128 -4.95 14.15 -3.44
C MET A 128 -4.30 14.13 -4.84
N TRP A 129 -4.96 14.71 -5.85
CA TRP A 129 -4.45 14.80 -7.22
C TRP A 129 -3.53 15.99 -7.49
N THR A 130 -3.37 16.89 -6.51
CA THR A 130 -2.52 18.07 -6.65
C THR A 130 -1.11 17.71 -6.18
N ALA A 131 -0.12 17.86 -7.07
CA ALA A 131 1.27 17.67 -6.70
C ALA A 131 1.69 18.65 -5.60
N ALA A 132 2.43 18.14 -4.61
CA ALA A 132 2.88 18.94 -3.49
C ALA A 132 3.93 19.97 -3.93
N ARG A 133 3.89 21.18 -3.36
CA ARG A 133 4.95 22.18 -3.55
C ARG A 133 5.97 22.09 -2.42
N LEU A 134 7.25 22.13 -2.79
CA LEU A 134 8.34 22.29 -1.83
C LEU A 134 8.41 23.75 -1.34
N ASN A 135 9.19 23.96 -0.28
CA ASN A 135 9.37 25.27 0.36
C ASN A 135 9.97 26.32 -0.60
N ASP A 136 10.68 25.88 -1.65
CA ASP A 136 11.26 26.74 -2.68
C ASP A 136 10.29 27.02 -3.86
N GLY A 137 9.06 26.49 -3.79
CA GLY A 137 8.02 26.68 -4.79
C GLY A 137 8.03 25.67 -5.94
N THR A 138 9.03 24.78 -6.01
CA THR A 138 9.08 23.69 -6.99
C THR A 138 8.02 22.62 -6.70
N VAL A 139 7.70 21.82 -7.71
CA VAL A 139 6.71 20.72 -7.69
C VAL A 139 7.40 19.43 -8.06
#